data_AF-A0A969C9B2-F1
#
_entry.id   AF-A0A969C9B2-F1
#
_cell.length_a   1.000
_cell.length_b   1.000
_cell.length_c   1.000
_cell.angle_alpha   90.00
_cell.angle_beta   90.00
_cell.angle_gamma   90.00
#
_symmetry.space_group_name_H-M   'P 1'
#
loop_
_entity.id
_entity.type
_entity.pdbx_description
1 polymer ?
#
loop_
_entity_poly.entity_id
_entity_poly.type
_entity_poly.pdbx_seq_one_letter_code
_entity_poly.pdbx_strand_id
1 'polypeptide(L)'
;MEIVVTLVLGSLLFVWGMRFGRVLVRQGVTANDLFKGRNSIALAFLGFYIGLLLLALNMPQMPILPIEWRFHGMQVTWTLLRVMLMGVCGIGFTVSWQTARSQVIAVILIGLLGLGGFTSAEAYFMVPIYPELVDNLRPNGIFRQTSNSSCAPAALATVLKRWGMDATESSVARLAGTSRLGTSMPQLIVAARALGINAIELRPTWEQMQQINRPGVLSISLATGAIKRPHAVALLAINDSIAVIGDPALGRIFYLDRATLARLWLKEYVPIFRSTDILLSDQQAVDYLSKLGYNSGNLKADIERFQKDKKMQVSGKLDKMTELMLSGPFLEGVPRLDGK
;
A
#
# COMPACT_ATOMS: atom_id res chain seq x y z
N MET A 1 -16.65 15.07 2.76
CA MET A 1 -17.42 13.80 2.69
C MET A 1 -17.23 12.97 3.96
N GLU A 2 -16.00 12.75 4.43
CA GLU A 2 -15.71 11.93 5.62
C GLU A 2 -16.44 12.37 6.92
N ILE A 3 -16.50 13.68 7.19
CA ILE A 3 -17.24 14.23 8.35
C ILE A 3 -18.71 13.82 8.30
N VAL A 4 -19.34 13.93 7.13
CA VAL A 4 -20.75 13.56 6.93
C VAL A 4 -20.93 12.05 7.14
N VAL A 5 -20.04 11.23 6.59
CA VAL A 5 -20.08 9.76 6.78
C VAL A 5 -19.92 9.40 8.25
N THR A 6 -18.96 10.02 8.95
CA THR A 6 -18.75 9.82 10.38
C THR A 6 -19.98 10.21 11.19
N LEU A 7 -20.58 11.36 10.90
CA LEU A 7 -21.77 11.82 11.61
C LEU A 7 -22.96 10.89 11.38
N VAL A 8 -23.26 10.56 10.12
CA VAL A 8 -24.42 9.72 9.78
C VAL A 8 -24.25 8.31 10.32
N LEU A 9 -23.15 7.63 9.97
CA LEU A 9 -22.91 6.25 10.42
C LEU A 9 -22.64 6.19 11.92
N GLY A 10 -21.93 7.18 12.47
CA GLY A 10 -21.66 7.29 13.90
C GLY A 10 -22.94 7.50 14.71
N SER A 11 -23.86 8.37 14.28
CA SER A 11 -25.17 8.52 14.93
C SER A 11 -26.00 7.25 14.83
N LEU A 12 -26.03 6.58 13.68
CA LEU A 12 -26.72 5.30 13.52
C LEU A 12 -26.14 4.25 14.47
N LEU A 13 -24.82 4.08 14.52
CA LEU A 13 -24.18 3.08 15.37
C LEU A 13 -24.30 3.44 16.85
N PHE A 14 -24.28 4.73 17.21
CA PHE A 14 -24.58 5.20 18.56
C PHE A 14 -26.00 4.79 18.99
N VAL A 15 -27.01 5.02 18.13
CA VAL A 15 -28.40 4.59 18.41
C VAL A 15 -28.52 3.07 18.55
N TRP A 16 -27.84 2.32 17.69
CA TRP A 16 -27.76 0.87 17.80
C TRP A 16 -27.06 0.43 19.09
N GLY A 17 -25.97 1.09 19.46
CA GLY A 17 -25.28 0.91 20.73
C GLY A 17 -26.20 1.15 21.92
N MET A 18 -27.03 2.18 21.88
CA MET A 18 -28.05 2.42 22.91
C MET A 18 -29.11 1.31 22.98
N ARG A 19 -29.56 0.79 21.83
CA ARG A 19 -30.50 -0.35 21.79
C ARG A 19 -29.86 -1.60 22.40
N PHE A 20 -28.62 -1.91 22.04
CA PHE A 20 -27.88 -3.04 22.57
C PHE A 20 -27.60 -2.89 24.07
N GLY A 21 -27.25 -1.67 24.53
CA GLY A 21 -27.10 -1.35 25.95
C GLY A 21 -28.36 -1.67 26.77
N ARG A 22 -29.56 -1.36 26.25
CA ARG A 22 -30.83 -1.76 26.89
C ARG A 22 -30.99 -3.26 27.02
N VAL A 23 -30.54 -4.03 26.02
CA VAL A 23 -30.57 -5.50 26.07
C VAL A 23 -29.61 -6.00 27.15
N LEU A 24 -28.41 -5.44 27.25
CA LEU A 24 -27.45 -5.80 28.29
C LEU A 24 -27.98 -5.50 29.69
N VAL A 25 -28.62 -4.35 29.90
CA VAL A 25 -29.26 -4.01 31.20
C VAL A 25 -30.35 -5.01 31.55
N ARG A 26 -31.19 -5.42 30.58
CA ARG A 26 -32.21 -6.49 30.80
C ARG A 26 -31.59 -7.84 31.16
N GLN A 27 -30.35 -8.09 30.73
CA GLN A 27 -29.59 -9.28 31.11
C GLN A 27 -28.85 -9.11 32.45
N GLY A 28 -29.07 -8.02 33.20
CA GLY A 28 -28.46 -7.77 34.50
C GLY A 28 -27.08 -7.11 34.47
N VAL A 29 -26.65 -6.55 33.33
CA VAL A 29 -25.41 -5.77 33.25
C VAL A 29 -25.60 -4.41 33.92
N THR A 30 -24.69 -4.05 34.82
CA THR A 30 -24.67 -2.73 35.47
C THR A 30 -23.40 -1.97 35.08
N ALA A 31 -23.39 -0.66 35.31
CA ALA A 31 -22.20 0.16 35.03
C ALA A 31 -20.99 -0.22 35.90
N ASN A 32 -21.22 -0.73 37.12
CA ASN A 32 -20.16 -1.19 38.01
C ASN A 32 -19.63 -2.59 37.64
N ASP A 33 -20.43 -3.37 36.92
CA ASP A 33 -20.16 -4.78 36.60
C ASP A 33 -20.23 -5.05 35.09
N LEU A 34 -19.86 -4.09 34.25
CA LEU A 34 -20.02 -4.17 32.79
C LEU A 34 -19.45 -5.47 32.20
N PHE A 35 -18.35 -5.96 32.77
CA PHE A 35 -17.67 -7.20 32.38
C PHE A 35 -17.43 -8.18 33.54
N LYS A 36 -17.91 -7.90 34.75
CA LYS A 36 -17.62 -8.76 35.92
C LYS A 36 -18.32 -10.11 35.76
N GLY A 37 -17.55 -11.19 35.80
CA GLY A 37 -18.04 -12.55 35.54
C GLY A 37 -18.40 -12.83 34.07
N ARG A 38 -18.12 -11.89 33.15
CA ARG A 38 -18.43 -11.98 31.71
C ARG A 38 -17.19 -11.82 30.83
N ASN A 39 -16.11 -12.49 31.22
CA ASN A 39 -14.81 -12.42 30.54
C ASN A 39 -14.90 -12.75 29.04
N SER A 40 -15.78 -13.67 28.64
CA SER A 40 -15.97 -14.03 27.23
C SER A 40 -16.47 -12.86 26.37
N ILE A 41 -17.39 -12.04 26.88
CA ILE A 41 -17.92 -10.87 26.16
C ILE A 41 -16.85 -9.79 26.08
N ALA A 42 -16.12 -9.54 27.17
CA ALA A 42 -15.01 -8.58 27.18
C ALA A 42 -13.91 -8.97 26.17
N LEU A 43 -13.51 -10.24 26.17
CA LEU A 43 -12.53 -10.78 25.23
C LEU A 43 -13.04 -10.74 23.79
N ALA A 44 -14.34 -10.98 23.55
CA ALA A 44 -14.92 -10.85 22.22
C ALA A 44 -14.86 -9.40 21.70
N PHE A 45 -15.21 -8.41 22.53
CA PHE A 45 -15.10 -6.99 22.17
C PHE A 45 -13.65 -6.58 21.91
N LEU A 46 -12.73 -6.97 22.79
CA LEU A 46 -11.30 -6.68 22.63
C LEU A 46 -10.74 -7.36 21.37
N GLY A 47 -11.07 -8.63 21.15
CA GLY A 47 -10.67 -9.39 19.97
C GLY A 47 -11.22 -8.79 18.67
N PHE A 48 -12.48 -8.32 18.67
CA PHE A 48 -13.06 -7.63 17.52
C PHE A 48 -12.36 -6.29 17.24
N TYR A 49 -12.08 -5.49 18.27
CA TYR A 49 -11.34 -4.22 18.13
C TYR A 49 -9.92 -4.44 17.62
N ILE A 50 -9.18 -5.40 18.19
CA ILE A 50 -7.84 -5.79 17.71
C ILE A 50 -7.93 -6.32 16.27
N GLY A 51 -8.94 -7.12 15.94
CA GLY A 51 -9.18 -7.61 14.59
C GLY A 51 -9.37 -6.48 13.57
N LEU A 52 -10.13 -5.44 13.91
CA LEU A 52 -10.31 -4.26 13.08
C LEU A 52 -9.02 -3.43 12.94
N LEU A 53 -8.24 -3.28 14.01
CA LEU A 53 -6.93 -2.63 13.94
C LEU A 53 -5.96 -3.41 13.04
N LEU A 54 -5.92 -4.73 13.16
CA LEU A 54 -5.10 -5.57 12.29
C LEU A 54 -5.58 -5.50 10.84
N LEU A 55 -6.89 -5.49 10.60
CA LEU A 55 -7.45 -5.28 9.28
C LEU A 55 -7.03 -3.90 8.72
N ALA A 56 -7.07 -2.84 9.53
CA ALA A 56 -6.64 -1.48 9.15
C ALA A 56 -5.21 -1.45 8.64
N LEU A 57 -4.31 -2.12 9.37
CA LEU A 57 -2.88 -2.15 9.06
C LEU A 57 -2.58 -3.01 7.82
N ASN A 58 -3.37 -4.04 7.57
CA ASN A 58 -3.10 -5.00 6.49
C ASN A 58 -3.89 -4.73 5.21
N MET A 59 -5.02 -4.02 5.26
CA MET A 59 -5.88 -3.80 4.09
C MET A 59 -5.16 -3.16 2.89
N PRO A 60 -4.28 -2.14 3.05
CA PRO A 60 -3.50 -1.60 1.93
C PRO A 60 -2.57 -2.63 1.27
N GLN A 61 -2.22 -3.71 1.98
CA GLN A 61 -1.31 -4.77 1.53
C GLN A 61 -2.04 -5.99 0.96
N MET A 62 -3.38 -6.01 0.99
CA MET A 62 -4.16 -7.16 0.51
C MET A 62 -4.30 -7.13 -1.02
N PRO A 63 -3.64 -8.03 -1.77
CA PRO A 63 -3.63 -8.00 -3.23
C PRO A 63 -4.99 -8.36 -3.85
N ILE A 64 -5.91 -8.96 -3.08
CA ILE A 64 -7.26 -9.32 -3.54
C ILE A 64 -8.16 -8.09 -3.72
N LEU A 65 -7.83 -6.97 -3.08
CA LEU A 65 -8.64 -5.76 -3.16
C LEU A 65 -8.22 -4.89 -4.35
N PRO A 66 -9.18 -4.21 -5.00
CA PRO A 66 -8.86 -3.23 -6.04
C PRO A 66 -7.91 -2.14 -5.54
N ILE A 67 -7.12 -1.56 -6.45
CA ILE A 67 -6.10 -0.55 -6.11
C ILE A 67 -6.74 0.66 -5.43
N GLU A 68 -7.95 1.04 -5.86
CA GLU A 68 -8.71 2.18 -5.33
C GLU A 68 -9.08 1.96 -3.85
N TRP A 69 -9.46 0.73 -3.51
CA TRP A 69 -9.77 0.36 -2.12
C TRP A 69 -8.52 0.35 -1.26
N ARG A 70 -7.39 -0.16 -1.79
CA ARG A 70 -6.11 -0.18 -1.07
C ARG A 70 -5.55 1.23 -0.86
N PHE A 71 -5.76 2.14 -1.83
CA PHE A 71 -5.39 3.55 -1.75
C PHE A 71 -6.13 4.27 -0.60
N HIS A 72 -7.46 4.13 -0.55
CA HIS A 72 -8.28 4.76 0.51
C HIS A 72 -8.37 3.92 1.79
N GLY A 73 -7.76 2.73 1.81
CA GLY A 73 -8.04 1.71 2.82
C GLY A 73 -7.72 2.15 4.24
N MET A 74 -6.63 2.90 4.39
CA MET A 74 -6.25 3.47 5.68
C MET A 74 -7.33 4.43 6.20
N GLN A 75 -7.73 5.44 5.40
CA GLN A 75 -8.78 6.41 5.76
C GLN A 75 -10.12 5.72 6.09
N VAL A 76 -10.52 4.76 5.25
CA VAL A 76 -11.76 3.99 5.46
C VAL A 76 -11.71 3.26 6.80
N THR A 77 -10.59 2.62 7.14
CA THR A 77 -10.54 1.84 8.38
C THR A 77 -10.49 2.71 9.63
N TRP A 78 -9.78 3.85 9.59
CA TRP A 78 -9.82 4.83 10.68
C TRP A 78 -11.25 5.36 10.89
N THR A 79 -11.97 5.65 9.80
CA THR A 79 -13.39 6.04 9.86
C THR A 79 -14.25 4.94 10.50
N LEU A 80 -14.05 3.67 10.13
CA LEU A 80 -14.78 2.54 10.71
C LEU A 80 -14.52 2.38 12.21
N LEU A 81 -13.25 2.49 12.64
CA LEU A 81 -12.87 2.45 14.05
C LEU A 81 -13.52 3.59 14.84
N ARG A 82 -13.54 4.80 14.28
CA ARG A 82 -14.19 5.98 14.87
C ARG A 82 -15.69 5.77 15.04
N VAL A 83 -16.37 5.31 13.99
CA VAL A 83 -17.80 4.99 14.01
C VAL A 83 -18.09 3.91 15.04
N MET A 84 -17.24 2.88 15.15
CA MET A 84 -17.38 1.83 16.15
C MET A 84 -17.24 2.35 17.58
N LEU A 85 -16.26 3.23 17.83
CA LEU A 85 -16.06 3.87 19.12
C LEU A 85 -17.33 4.63 19.55
N MET A 86 -17.98 5.34 18.63
CA MET A 86 -19.28 5.98 18.91
C MET A 86 -20.35 4.96 19.29
N GLY A 87 -20.42 3.80 18.63
CA GLY A 87 -21.31 2.71 19.03
C GLY A 87 -21.07 2.23 20.46
N VAL A 88 -19.80 2.04 20.84
CA VAL A 88 -19.41 1.65 22.21
C VAL A 88 -19.79 2.72 23.23
N CYS A 89 -19.60 4.01 22.90
CA CYS A 89 -20.06 5.12 23.74
C CYS A 89 -21.59 5.08 23.96
N GLY A 90 -22.37 4.70 22.93
CA GLY A 90 -23.83 4.54 23.06
C GLY A 90 -24.24 3.42 24.03
N ILE A 91 -23.50 2.31 24.04
CA ILE A 91 -23.68 1.21 25.00
C ILE A 91 -23.40 1.73 26.42
N GLY A 92 -22.21 2.32 26.63
CA GLY A 92 -21.79 2.83 27.94
C GLY A 92 -22.76 3.87 28.48
N PHE A 93 -23.18 4.83 27.65
CA PHE A 93 -24.16 5.86 28.01
C PHE A 93 -25.47 5.25 28.51
N THR A 94 -26.02 4.27 27.80
CA THR A 94 -27.31 3.66 28.15
C THR A 94 -27.23 2.83 29.43
N VAL A 95 -26.18 2.02 29.58
CA VAL A 95 -25.98 1.21 30.78
C VAL A 95 -25.84 2.10 32.01
N SER A 96 -25.01 3.15 31.94
CA SER A 96 -24.86 4.11 33.04
C SER A 96 -26.14 4.90 33.31
N TRP A 97 -26.87 5.35 32.29
CA TRP A 97 -28.13 6.06 32.47
C TRP A 97 -29.19 5.25 33.24
N GLN A 98 -29.23 3.94 32.99
CA GLN A 98 -30.22 3.06 33.61
C GLN A 98 -29.80 2.50 34.97
N THR A 99 -28.49 2.36 35.23
CA THR A 99 -28.00 1.65 36.42
C THR A 99 -27.21 2.52 37.40
N ALA A 100 -26.60 3.62 36.94
CA ALA A 100 -25.79 4.52 37.76
C ALA A 100 -25.78 5.94 37.17
N ARG A 101 -26.87 6.70 37.35
CA ARG A 101 -27.04 8.04 36.74
C ARG A 101 -25.92 9.02 37.09
N SER A 102 -25.34 8.92 38.29
CA SER A 102 -24.20 9.74 38.71
C SER A 102 -22.94 9.53 37.85
N GLN A 103 -22.79 8.37 37.20
CA GLN A 103 -21.65 8.04 36.35
C GLN A 103 -21.83 8.49 34.90
N VAL A 104 -23.02 8.95 34.49
CA VAL A 104 -23.30 9.37 33.10
C VAL A 104 -22.35 10.48 32.66
N ILE A 105 -22.12 11.47 33.51
CA ILE A 105 -21.20 12.59 33.21
C ILE A 105 -19.78 12.06 32.99
N ALA A 106 -19.31 11.14 33.84
CA ALA A 106 -18.00 10.53 33.68
C ALA A 106 -17.88 9.75 32.36
N VAL A 107 -18.90 8.98 31.98
CA VAL A 107 -18.92 8.25 30.70
C VAL A 107 -18.93 9.18 29.50
N ILE A 108 -19.68 10.29 29.56
CA ILE A 108 -19.66 11.32 28.50
C ILE A 108 -18.26 11.92 28.38
N LEU A 109 -17.64 12.32 29.50
CA LEU A 109 -16.28 12.89 29.49
C LEU A 109 -15.25 11.90 28.95
N ILE A 110 -15.29 10.64 29.37
CA ILE A 110 -14.40 9.57 28.86
C ILE A 110 -14.64 9.36 27.36
N GLY A 111 -15.90 9.34 26.92
CA GLY A 111 -16.25 9.23 25.49
C GLY A 111 -15.72 10.38 24.66
N LEU A 112 -15.86 11.63 25.14
CA LEU A 112 -15.32 12.81 24.48
C LEU A 112 -13.79 12.80 24.43
N LEU A 113 -13.12 12.44 25.53
CA LEU A 113 -11.67 12.30 25.58
C LEU A 113 -11.18 11.19 24.65
N GLY A 114 -11.85 10.04 24.62
CA GLY A 114 -11.52 8.93 23.74
C GLY A 114 -11.69 9.27 22.26
N LEU A 115 -12.84 9.86 21.88
CA LEU A 115 -13.11 10.29 20.51
C LEU A 115 -12.19 11.43 20.08
N GLY A 116 -11.94 12.41 20.96
CA GLY A 116 -11.03 13.52 20.71
C GLY A 116 -9.58 13.06 20.54
N GLY A 117 -9.11 12.17 21.43
CA GLY A 117 -7.78 11.57 21.35
C GLY A 117 -7.60 10.74 20.08
N PHE A 118 -8.59 9.90 19.74
CA PHE A 118 -8.56 9.10 18.52
C PHE A 118 -8.53 9.96 17.26
N THR A 119 -9.39 10.97 17.18
CA THR A 119 -9.44 11.91 16.04
C THR A 119 -8.14 12.72 15.93
N SER A 120 -7.56 13.12 17.06
CA SER A 120 -6.27 13.82 17.07
C SER A 120 -5.13 12.92 16.60
N ALA A 121 -5.10 11.65 17.03
CA ALA A 121 -4.12 10.68 16.57
C ALA A 121 -4.24 10.43 15.07
N GLU A 122 -5.46 10.22 14.57
CA GLU A 122 -5.73 10.08 13.15
C GLU A 122 -5.26 11.30 12.35
N ALA A 123 -5.65 12.50 12.78
CA ALA A 123 -5.23 13.73 12.15
C ALA A 123 -3.70 13.82 12.10
N TYR A 124 -3.02 13.53 13.21
CA TYR A 124 -1.57 13.52 13.26
C TYR A 124 -0.94 12.51 12.29
N PHE A 125 -1.39 11.26 12.28
CA PHE A 125 -0.79 10.21 11.45
C PHE A 125 -1.13 10.33 9.96
N MET A 126 -2.33 10.84 9.64
CA MET A 126 -2.84 10.98 8.28
C MET A 126 -2.54 12.35 7.65
N VAL A 127 -1.95 13.29 8.40
CA VAL A 127 -1.49 14.57 7.85
C VAL A 127 -0.57 14.33 6.66
N PRO A 128 -0.84 14.97 5.50
CA PRO A 128 0.00 14.85 4.33
C PRO A 128 1.35 15.50 4.60
N ILE A 129 2.44 14.83 4.20
CA ILE A 129 3.79 15.34 4.48
C ILE A 129 4.32 16.27 3.38
N TYR A 130 3.72 16.25 2.18
CA TYR A 130 4.23 16.98 1.01
C TYR A 130 4.49 18.48 1.21
N PRO A 131 3.73 19.24 2.05
CA PRO A 131 4.02 20.66 2.26
C PRO A 131 5.36 20.93 2.98
N GLU A 132 5.87 19.94 3.71
CA GLU A 132 7.11 20.05 4.51
C GLU A 132 8.33 19.49 3.76
N LEU A 133 8.12 18.87 2.59
CA LEU A 133 9.20 18.24 1.82
C LEU A 133 10.00 19.28 1.03
N VAL A 134 11.31 19.03 0.90
CA VAL A 134 12.22 19.84 0.08
C VAL A 134 12.81 18.95 -0.99
N ASP A 135 12.59 19.29 -2.25
CA ASP A 135 13.02 18.47 -3.38
C ASP A 135 14.56 18.46 -3.50
N ASN A 136 15.19 17.38 -3.00
CA ASN A 136 16.64 17.26 -2.86
C ASN A 136 17.23 16.31 -3.92
N LEU A 137 17.25 16.76 -5.17
CA LEU A 137 17.92 16.04 -6.25
C LEU A 137 19.44 16.12 -6.06
N ARG A 138 20.08 14.96 -5.95
CA ARG A 138 21.54 14.86 -5.81
C ARG A 138 22.21 14.88 -7.19
N PRO A 139 23.49 15.31 -7.29
CA PRO A 139 24.22 15.35 -8.56
C PRO A 139 24.32 14.01 -9.31
N ASN A 140 24.15 12.89 -8.61
CA ASN A 140 24.12 11.54 -9.18
C ASN A 140 22.73 11.14 -9.74
N GLY A 141 21.77 12.06 -9.78
CA GLY A 141 20.43 11.83 -10.32
C GLY A 141 19.45 11.15 -9.36
N ILE A 142 19.83 10.93 -8.09
CA ILE A 142 18.98 10.30 -7.08
C ILE A 142 18.30 11.39 -6.23
N PHE A 143 16.99 11.31 -6.06
CA PHE A 143 16.30 12.14 -5.06
C PHE A 143 16.58 11.61 -3.67
N ARG A 144 17.18 12.45 -2.81
CA ARG A 144 17.35 12.15 -1.39
C ARG A 144 16.06 12.51 -0.67
N GLN A 145 15.51 11.59 0.11
CA GLN A 145 14.31 11.85 0.90
C GLN A 145 14.59 12.92 1.96
N THR A 146 13.60 13.78 2.19
CA THR A 146 13.65 14.83 3.22
C THR A 146 12.78 14.52 4.44
N SER A 147 11.96 13.46 4.37
CA SER A 147 11.23 12.88 5.49
C SER A 147 11.49 11.39 5.63
N ASN A 148 11.29 10.84 6.83
CA ASN A 148 11.38 9.39 7.06
C ASN A 148 10.25 8.61 6.35
N SER A 149 9.19 9.30 5.94
CA SER A 149 7.99 8.69 5.34
C SER A 149 7.92 8.87 3.82
N SER A 150 8.92 9.53 3.22
CA SER A 150 8.96 9.87 1.79
C SER A 150 9.93 9.04 0.94
N CYS A 151 10.42 7.90 1.46
CA CYS A 151 11.30 6.99 0.71
C CYS A 151 10.68 6.53 -0.63
N ALA A 152 9.41 6.09 -0.63
CA ALA A 152 8.74 5.64 -1.85
C ALA A 152 8.52 6.78 -2.87
N PRO A 153 8.03 7.96 -2.46
CA PRO A 153 7.97 9.13 -3.33
C PRO A 153 9.32 9.52 -3.95
N ALA A 154 10.40 9.56 -3.16
CA ALA A 154 11.73 9.89 -3.64
C ALA A 154 12.29 8.81 -4.60
N ALA A 155 12.04 7.53 -4.32
CA ALA A 155 12.41 6.43 -5.20
C ALA A 155 11.67 6.50 -6.54
N LEU A 156 10.35 6.75 -6.53
CA LEU A 156 9.59 6.91 -7.76
C LEU A 156 10.03 8.17 -8.53
N ALA A 157 10.22 9.31 -7.88
CA ALA A 157 10.73 10.52 -8.52
C ALA A 157 12.08 10.27 -9.22
N THR A 158 12.96 9.48 -8.59
CA THR A 158 14.24 9.05 -9.19
C THR A 158 14.03 8.20 -10.45
N VAL A 159 13.09 7.25 -10.41
CA VAL A 159 12.75 6.44 -11.59
C VAL A 159 12.16 7.32 -12.69
N LEU A 160 11.20 8.19 -12.37
CA LEU A 160 10.53 9.08 -13.33
C LEU A 160 11.50 10.07 -13.98
N LYS A 161 12.54 10.51 -13.26
CA LYS A 161 13.59 11.34 -13.84
C LYS A 161 14.31 10.64 -15.00
N ARG A 162 14.51 9.31 -14.92
CA ARG A 162 15.07 8.53 -16.03
C ARG A 162 14.11 8.44 -17.22
N TRP A 163 12.81 8.51 -16.97
CA TRP A 163 11.79 8.64 -17.99
C TRP A 163 11.72 10.05 -18.60
N GLY A 164 12.62 10.96 -18.22
CA GLY A 164 12.62 12.35 -18.68
C GLY A 164 11.46 13.17 -18.11
N MET A 165 10.76 12.65 -17.10
CA MET A 165 9.61 13.31 -16.50
C MET A 165 10.07 14.24 -15.38
N ASP A 166 9.46 15.42 -15.30
CA ASP A 166 9.73 16.39 -14.24
C ASP A 166 8.87 16.09 -13.01
N ALA A 167 9.23 15.01 -12.31
CA ALA A 167 8.61 14.59 -11.07
C ALA A 167 9.61 14.75 -9.92
N THR A 168 9.14 15.37 -8.84
CA THR A 168 9.90 15.60 -7.61
C THR A 168 9.35 14.79 -6.44
N GLU A 169 10.12 14.69 -5.34
CA GLU A 169 9.69 14.01 -4.11
C GLU A 169 8.34 14.56 -3.61
N SER A 170 8.21 15.89 -3.54
CA SER A 170 7.01 16.58 -3.07
C SER A 170 5.80 16.34 -3.98
N SER A 171 6.00 16.41 -5.31
CA SER A 171 4.93 16.19 -6.30
C SER A 171 4.39 14.76 -6.24
N VAL A 172 5.28 13.76 -6.12
CA VAL A 172 4.89 12.35 -6.00
C VAL A 172 4.21 12.10 -4.66
N ALA A 173 4.73 12.64 -3.55
CA ALA A 173 4.13 12.49 -2.23
C ALA A 173 2.71 13.07 -2.18
N ARG A 174 2.48 14.21 -2.84
CA ARG A 174 1.15 14.82 -2.97
C ARG A 174 0.18 13.90 -3.71
N LEU A 175 0.58 13.35 -4.85
CA LEU A 175 -0.28 12.50 -5.67
C LEU A 175 -0.51 11.11 -5.05
N ALA A 176 0.48 10.59 -4.31
CA ALA A 176 0.37 9.34 -3.58
C ALA A 176 -0.48 9.46 -2.30
N GLY A 177 -0.74 10.69 -1.83
CA GLY A 177 -1.36 10.91 -0.52
C GLY A 177 -0.48 10.43 0.63
N THR A 178 0.85 10.60 0.51
CA THR A 178 1.81 10.17 1.52
C THR A 178 1.55 10.89 2.84
N SER A 179 1.43 10.11 3.91
CA SER A 179 1.25 10.62 5.28
C SER A 179 2.46 10.30 6.15
N ARG A 180 2.37 10.60 7.45
CA ARG A 180 3.42 10.25 8.42
C ARG A 180 3.61 8.74 8.54
N LEU A 181 2.61 7.95 8.16
CA LEU A 181 2.70 6.48 8.13
C LEU A 181 3.44 5.92 6.91
N GLY A 182 3.79 6.77 5.94
CA GLY A 182 4.53 6.37 4.74
C GLY A 182 3.65 6.29 3.50
N THR A 183 4.12 5.51 2.52
CA THR A 183 3.46 5.32 1.22
C THR A 183 3.46 3.84 0.88
N SER A 184 2.29 3.32 0.50
CA SER A 184 2.13 1.94 -0.01
C SER A 184 2.37 1.84 -1.52
N MET A 185 2.63 0.65 -2.04
CA MET A 185 2.78 0.42 -3.48
C MET A 185 1.54 0.80 -4.31
N PRO A 186 0.29 0.52 -3.86
CA PRO A 186 -0.91 1.02 -4.52
C PRO A 186 -0.98 2.55 -4.64
N GLN A 187 -0.59 3.27 -3.57
CA GLN A 187 -0.49 4.73 -3.60
C GLN A 187 0.53 5.22 -4.61
N LEU A 188 1.66 4.51 -4.73
CA LEU A 188 2.69 4.81 -5.71
C LEU A 188 2.21 4.60 -7.15
N ILE A 189 1.43 3.54 -7.40
CA ILE A 189 0.83 3.26 -8.70
C ILE A 189 -0.19 4.35 -9.08
N VAL A 190 -1.02 4.78 -8.13
CA VAL A 190 -1.97 5.89 -8.34
C VAL A 190 -1.21 7.19 -8.67
N ALA A 191 -0.12 7.47 -7.95
CA ALA A 191 0.72 8.64 -8.23
C ALA A 191 1.37 8.58 -9.63
N ALA A 192 1.91 7.42 -10.02
CA ALA A 192 2.48 7.22 -11.35
C ALA A 192 1.44 7.49 -12.44
N ARG A 193 0.22 6.94 -12.30
CA ARG A 193 -0.91 7.16 -13.23
C ARG A 193 -1.31 8.61 -13.32
N ALA A 194 -1.37 9.32 -12.18
CA ALA A 194 -1.66 10.74 -12.16
C ALA A 194 -0.59 11.60 -12.86
N LEU A 195 0.65 11.10 -12.94
CA LEU A 195 1.75 11.73 -13.69
C LEU A 195 1.77 11.33 -15.18
N GLY A 196 0.81 10.52 -15.64
CA GLY A 196 0.70 10.12 -17.05
C GLY A 196 1.51 8.89 -17.45
N ILE A 197 2.04 8.14 -16.48
CA ILE A 197 2.74 6.87 -16.73
C ILE A 197 2.09 5.73 -15.95
N ASN A 198 2.30 4.48 -16.36
CA ASN A 198 1.63 3.35 -15.75
C ASN A 198 2.59 2.50 -14.92
N ALA A 199 1.99 1.73 -14.02
CA ALA A 199 2.66 0.89 -13.06
C ALA A 199 1.72 -0.25 -12.64
N ILE A 200 2.31 -1.38 -12.28
CA ILE A 200 1.61 -2.50 -11.64
C ILE A 200 2.45 -3.04 -10.49
N GLU A 201 1.81 -3.66 -9.52
CA GLU A 201 2.50 -4.34 -8.43
C GLU A 201 2.77 -5.79 -8.81
N LEU A 202 4.03 -6.22 -8.72
CA LEU A 202 4.47 -7.56 -9.04
C LEU A 202 5.27 -8.15 -7.89
N ARG A 203 5.28 -9.50 -7.84
CA ARG A 203 6.18 -10.29 -6.98
C ARG A 203 7.08 -11.21 -7.82
N PRO A 204 7.95 -10.64 -8.68
CA PRO A 204 8.70 -11.42 -9.65
C PRO A 204 9.87 -12.18 -9.02
N THR A 205 10.53 -13.04 -9.80
CA THR A 205 11.90 -13.50 -9.52
C THR A 205 12.94 -12.53 -10.09
N TRP A 206 14.22 -12.76 -9.81
CA TRP A 206 15.34 -12.01 -10.40
C TRP A 206 15.30 -12.05 -11.93
N GLU A 207 15.15 -13.25 -12.49
CA GLU A 207 15.08 -13.47 -13.94
C GLU A 207 13.85 -12.81 -14.57
N GLN A 208 12.72 -12.79 -13.85
CA GLN A 208 11.53 -12.10 -14.31
C GLN A 208 11.73 -10.58 -14.32
N MET A 209 12.42 -10.00 -13.33
CA MET A 209 12.78 -8.57 -13.36
C MET A 209 13.69 -8.23 -14.54
N GLN A 210 14.71 -9.07 -14.80
CA GLN A 210 15.58 -8.93 -15.97
C GLN A 210 14.78 -8.99 -17.27
N GLN A 211 13.87 -9.96 -17.40
CA GLN A 211 13.04 -10.12 -18.59
C GLN A 211 12.08 -8.94 -18.79
N ILE A 212 11.49 -8.39 -17.72
CA ILE A 212 10.64 -7.19 -17.78
C ILE A 212 11.45 -5.97 -18.23
N ASN A 213 12.72 -5.89 -17.84
CA ASN A 213 13.71 -4.90 -18.30
C ASN A 213 13.27 -3.43 -18.13
N ARG A 214 12.64 -3.07 -17.01
CA ARG A 214 12.15 -1.71 -16.76
C ARG A 214 12.62 -1.14 -15.43
N PRO A 215 13.03 0.13 -15.35
CA PRO A 215 13.20 0.78 -14.06
C PRO A 215 11.90 0.79 -13.26
N GLY A 216 12.01 0.69 -11.95
CA GLY A 216 10.87 0.60 -11.07
C GLY A 216 11.23 0.81 -9.62
N VAL A 217 10.26 0.64 -8.73
CA VAL A 217 10.47 0.76 -7.28
C VAL A 217 10.43 -0.62 -6.63
N LEU A 218 11.38 -0.89 -5.75
CA LEU A 218 11.45 -2.12 -4.95
C LEU A 218 11.16 -1.81 -3.48
N SER A 219 10.48 -2.72 -2.79
CA SER A 219 10.40 -2.73 -1.32
C SER A 219 11.52 -3.60 -0.75
N ILE A 220 12.36 -3.03 0.11
CA ILE A 220 13.42 -3.74 0.83
C ILE A 220 13.25 -3.55 2.33
N SER A 221 13.87 -4.44 3.11
CA SER A 221 13.97 -4.34 4.55
C SER A 221 15.32 -3.72 4.91
N LEU A 222 15.30 -2.49 5.44
CA LEU A 222 16.48 -1.95 6.12
C LEU A 222 16.60 -2.61 7.49
N ALA A 223 17.72 -3.31 7.72
CA ALA A 223 18.06 -3.84 9.02
C ALA A 223 18.88 -2.77 9.78
N THR A 224 18.22 -1.98 10.62
CA THR A 224 18.90 -1.13 11.60
C THR A 224 18.93 -1.87 12.94
N GLY A 225 19.96 -2.70 13.15
CA GLY A 225 20.06 -3.55 14.34
C GLY A 225 19.02 -4.68 14.35
N ALA A 226 18.33 -4.88 15.48
CA ALA A 226 17.34 -5.96 15.64
C ALA A 226 15.98 -5.70 14.95
N ILE A 227 15.72 -4.48 14.47
CA ILE A 227 14.43 -4.08 13.90
C ILE A 227 14.54 -3.96 12.38
N LYS A 228 13.71 -4.72 11.67
CA LYS A 228 13.51 -4.62 10.21
C LYS A 228 12.46 -3.56 9.93
N ARG A 229 12.80 -2.54 9.15
CA ARG A 229 11.84 -1.52 8.68
C ARG A 229 11.67 -1.60 7.18
N PRO A 230 10.43 -1.53 6.65
CA PRO A 230 10.21 -1.43 5.22
C PRO A 230 10.80 -0.13 4.68
N HIS A 231 11.41 -0.21 3.51
CA HIS A 231 12.05 0.90 2.81
C HIS A 231 11.86 0.73 1.31
N ALA A 232 11.71 1.83 0.58
CA ALA A 232 11.54 1.79 -0.87
C ALA A 232 12.78 2.34 -1.56
N VAL A 233 13.26 1.65 -2.59
CA VAL A 233 14.43 2.03 -3.39
C VAL A 233 14.12 2.00 -4.87
N ALA A 234 14.79 2.84 -5.65
CA ALA A 234 14.67 2.81 -7.12
C ALA A 234 15.54 1.69 -7.68
N LEU A 235 14.98 0.78 -8.47
CA LEU A 235 15.75 -0.16 -9.29
C LEU A 235 16.14 0.51 -10.60
N LEU A 236 17.44 0.67 -10.82
CA LEU A 236 18.00 1.41 -11.94
C LEU A 236 18.62 0.48 -12.98
N ALA A 237 19.25 -0.61 -12.57
CA ALA A 237 19.77 -1.63 -13.48
C ALA A 237 19.79 -3.00 -12.81
N ILE A 238 19.75 -4.06 -13.61
CA ILE A 238 19.91 -5.44 -13.13
C ILE A 238 20.52 -6.31 -14.23
N ASN A 239 21.54 -7.08 -13.87
CA ASN A 239 22.15 -8.09 -14.74
C ASN A 239 22.18 -9.44 -14.02
N ASP A 240 22.98 -10.40 -14.48
CA ASP A 240 22.98 -11.76 -13.93
C ASP A 240 23.48 -11.84 -12.47
N SER A 241 24.28 -10.86 -12.04
CA SER A 241 24.95 -10.89 -10.73
C SER A 241 24.66 -9.69 -9.83
N ILE A 242 24.38 -8.52 -10.42
CA ILE A 242 24.31 -7.24 -9.73
C ILE A 242 23.00 -6.51 -10.06
N ALA A 243 22.39 -5.93 -9.02
CA ALA A 243 21.33 -4.94 -9.11
C ALA A 243 21.88 -3.57 -8.68
N VAL A 244 21.59 -2.55 -9.48
CA VAL A 244 21.92 -1.15 -9.19
C VAL A 244 20.67 -0.48 -8.65
N ILE A 245 20.73 0.01 -7.41
CA ILE A 245 19.62 0.69 -6.76
C ILE A 245 19.97 2.14 -6.42
N GLY A 246 18.99 3.03 -6.52
CA GLY A 246 19.03 4.37 -5.96
C GLY A 246 18.35 4.37 -4.59
N ASP A 247 19.14 4.53 -3.52
CA ASP A 247 18.62 4.60 -2.16
C ASP A 247 18.29 6.06 -1.79
N PRO A 248 17.01 6.40 -1.58
CA PRO A 248 16.59 7.75 -1.23
C PRO A 248 17.02 8.17 0.18
N ALA A 249 17.25 7.24 1.13
CA ALA A 249 17.67 7.60 2.48
C ALA A 249 19.03 8.30 2.49
N LEU A 250 19.95 7.79 1.66
CA LEU A 250 21.30 8.32 1.54
C LEU A 250 21.48 9.23 0.31
N GLY A 251 20.55 9.19 -0.65
CA GLY A 251 20.66 9.90 -1.93
C GLY A 251 21.83 9.36 -2.76
N ARG A 252 22.06 8.05 -2.73
CA ARG A 252 23.24 7.39 -3.31
C ARG A 252 22.84 6.16 -4.13
N ILE A 253 23.72 5.80 -5.05
CA ILE A 253 23.61 4.58 -5.84
C ILE A 253 24.35 3.46 -5.10
N PHE A 254 23.74 2.28 -5.02
CA PHE A 254 24.35 1.07 -4.47
C PHE A 254 24.32 -0.05 -5.50
N TYR A 255 25.35 -0.89 -5.44
CA TYR A 255 25.49 -2.10 -6.23
C TYR A 255 25.32 -3.28 -5.30
N LEU A 256 24.25 -4.04 -5.47
CA LEU A 256 23.94 -5.20 -4.63
C LEU A 256 24.12 -6.46 -5.45
N ASP A 257 24.88 -7.41 -4.93
CA ASP A 257 24.88 -8.75 -5.49
C ASP A 257 23.51 -9.43 -5.29
N ARG A 258 23.28 -10.48 -6.07
CA ARG A 258 22.02 -11.23 -6.05
C ARG A 258 21.65 -11.79 -4.67
N ALA A 259 22.63 -12.28 -3.89
CA ALA A 259 22.39 -12.85 -2.57
C ALA A 259 21.98 -11.77 -1.55
N THR A 260 22.63 -10.62 -1.61
CA THR A 260 22.38 -9.46 -0.78
C THR A 260 21.01 -8.88 -1.07
N LEU A 261 20.66 -8.68 -2.34
CA LEU A 261 19.30 -8.23 -2.68
C LEU A 261 18.25 -9.25 -2.23
N ALA A 262 18.46 -10.54 -2.48
CA ALA A 262 17.51 -11.58 -2.07
C ALA A 262 17.25 -11.61 -0.55
N ARG A 263 18.24 -11.27 0.28
CA ARG A 263 18.10 -11.17 1.73
C ARG A 263 17.31 -9.93 2.18
N LEU A 264 17.45 -8.82 1.46
CA LEU A 264 16.83 -7.54 1.81
C LEU A 264 15.44 -7.38 1.19
N TRP A 265 15.20 -7.99 0.04
CA TRP A 265 14.01 -7.73 -0.77
C TRP A 265 12.74 -8.31 -0.15
N LEU A 266 11.71 -7.46 -0.04
CA LEU A 266 10.38 -7.85 0.43
C LEU A 266 9.49 -8.43 -0.69
N LYS A 267 10.11 -8.79 -1.82
CA LYS A 267 9.47 -9.40 -3.01
C LYS A 267 8.44 -8.52 -3.70
N GLU A 268 8.46 -7.21 -3.46
CA GLU A 268 7.58 -6.27 -4.15
C GLU A 268 8.39 -5.45 -5.16
N TYR A 269 7.84 -5.34 -6.35
CA TYR A 269 8.40 -4.62 -7.47
C TYR A 269 7.29 -3.90 -8.23
N VAL A 270 7.50 -2.60 -8.47
CA VAL A 270 6.60 -1.74 -9.22
C VAL A 270 7.34 -1.24 -10.46
N PRO A 271 7.33 -1.97 -11.59
CA PRO A 271 7.87 -1.48 -12.85
C PRO A 271 7.09 -0.26 -13.32
N ILE A 272 7.80 0.70 -13.91
CA ILE A 272 7.21 1.86 -14.57
C ILE A 272 7.26 1.66 -16.09
N PHE A 273 6.18 1.99 -16.79
CA PHE A 273 6.04 1.82 -18.23
C PHE A 273 4.96 2.74 -18.83
N ARG A 274 5.03 3.03 -20.13
CA ARG A 274 3.93 3.71 -20.83
C ARG A 274 2.80 2.73 -21.06
N SER A 275 1.55 3.18 -20.98
CA SER A 275 0.39 2.32 -21.25
C SER A 275 0.45 1.66 -22.64
N THR A 276 1.03 2.35 -23.63
CA THR A 276 1.24 1.82 -24.99
C THR A 276 2.21 0.65 -25.05
N ASP A 277 3.09 0.49 -24.06
CA ASP A 277 4.09 -0.57 -24.08
C ASP A 277 3.52 -1.95 -23.71
N ILE A 278 2.29 -2.00 -23.19
CA ILE A 278 1.62 -3.23 -22.71
C ILE A 278 0.23 -3.42 -23.33
N LEU A 279 0.02 -2.88 -24.53
CA LEU A 279 -1.20 -3.10 -25.31
C LEU A 279 -0.81 -3.83 -26.58
N LEU A 280 -0.32 -5.06 -26.43
CA LEU A 280 0.17 -5.84 -27.55
C LEU A 280 -1.02 -6.34 -28.37
N SER A 281 -1.00 -6.09 -29.68
CA SER A 281 -1.91 -6.80 -30.58
C SER A 281 -1.53 -8.28 -30.67
N ASP A 282 -2.46 -9.14 -31.03
CA ASP A 282 -2.19 -10.56 -31.26
C ASP A 282 -1.03 -10.76 -32.25
N GLN A 283 -0.94 -9.93 -33.28
CA GLN A 283 0.16 -9.98 -34.25
C GLN A 283 1.50 -9.61 -33.60
N GLN A 284 1.56 -8.53 -32.81
CA GLN A 284 2.78 -8.15 -32.10
C GLN A 284 3.22 -9.23 -31.10
N ALA A 285 2.25 -9.85 -30.42
CA ALA A 285 2.52 -10.94 -29.50
C ALA A 285 3.08 -12.17 -30.23
N VAL A 286 2.50 -12.55 -31.37
CA VAL A 286 3.06 -13.59 -32.26
C VAL A 286 4.49 -13.23 -32.65
N ASP A 287 4.73 -12.02 -33.16
CA ASP A 287 6.07 -11.61 -33.61
C ASP A 287 7.11 -11.67 -32.48
N TYR A 288 6.76 -11.25 -31.26
CA TYR A 288 7.64 -11.31 -30.09
C TYR A 288 7.89 -12.73 -29.63
N LEU A 289 6.84 -13.56 -29.54
CA LEU A 289 6.95 -14.98 -29.24
C LEU A 289 7.85 -15.69 -30.26
N SER A 290 7.67 -15.38 -31.54
CA SER A 290 8.45 -15.92 -32.63
C SER A 290 9.94 -15.60 -32.51
N LYS A 291 10.27 -14.34 -32.21
CA LYS A 291 11.66 -13.89 -31.96
C LYS A 291 12.27 -14.56 -30.73
N LEU A 292 11.44 -14.96 -29.76
CA LEU A 292 11.85 -15.70 -28.57
C LEU A 292 11.87 -17.23 -28.78
N GLY A 293 11.53 -17.72 -29.98
CA GLY A 293 11.58 -19.14 -30.36
C GLY A 293 10.27 -19.92 -30.13
N TYR A 294 9.17 -19.24 -29.81
CA TYR A 294 7.84 -19.82 -29.64
C TYR A 294 7.07 -19.67 -30.96
N ASN A 295 7.07 -20.73 -31.79
CA ASN A 295 6.59 -20.72 -33.18
C ASN A 295 5.74 -21.95 -33.51
N SER A 296 4.74 -22.28 -32.69
CA SER A 296 3.88 -23.44 -32.97
C SER A 296 2.79 -23.16 -34.01
N GLY A 297 2.58 -21.89 -34.37
CA GLY A 297 1.48 -21.46 -35.24
C GLY A 297 0.14 -21.32 -34.50
N ASN A 298 0.15 -21.48 -33.17
CA ASN A 298 -1.02 -21.28 -32.31
C ASN A 298 -0.64 -20.32 -31.18
N LEU A 299 -1.11 -19.08 -31.27
CA LEU A 299 -0.81 -18.01 -30.31
C LEU A 299 -1.08 -18.43 -28.86
N LYS A 300 -2.22 -19.06 -28.59
CA LYS A 300 -2.57 -19.49 -27.24
C LYS A 300 -1.58 -20.53 -26.71
N ALA A 301 -1.22 -21.53 -27.52
CA ALA A 301 -0.25 -22.55 -27.14
C ALA A 301 1.16 -21.96 -26.94
N ASP A 302 1.55 -21.01 -27.77
CA ASP A 302 2.83 -20.31 -27.64
C ASP A 302 2.88 -19.45 -26.36
N ILE A 303 1.78 -18.76 -26.02
CA ILE A 303 1.63 -18.03 -24.74
C ILE A 303 1.72 -18.99 -23.56
N GLU A 304 0.99 -20.11 -23.57
CA GLU A 304 1.00 -21.09 -22.48
C GLU A 304 2.41 -21.67 -22.26
N ARG A 305 3.13 -21.96 -23.36
CA ARG A 305 4.50 -22.45 -23.31
C ARG A 305 5.46 -21.39 -22.77
N PHE A 306 5.35 -20.15 -23.23
CA PHE A 306 6.13 -19.02 -22.71
C PHE A 306 5.87 -18.81 -21.21
N GLN A 307 4.62 -18.81 -20.78
CA GLN A 307 4.22 -18.70 -19.37
C GLN A 307 4.83 -19.80 -18.52
N LYS A 308 4.77 -21.05 -19.00
CA LYS A 308 5.37 -22.21 -18.33
C LYS A 308 6.89 -22.07 -18.19
N ASP A 309 7.58 -21.75 -19.27
CA ASP A 309 9.05 -21.61 -19.30
C ASP A 309 9.53 -20.47 -18.38
N LYS A 310 8.76 -19.38 -18.32
CA LYS A 310 9.02 -18.21 -17.49
C LYS A 310 8.49 -18.31 -16.06
N LYS A 311 7.98 -19.48 -15.66
CA LYS A 311 7.44 -19.77 -14.31
C LYS A 311 6.34 -18.78 -13.89
N MET A 312 5.47 -18.41 -14.84
CA MET A 312 4.27 -17.62 -14.61
C MET A 312 3.05 -18.52 -14.39
N GLN A 313 1.94 -17.92 -13.96
CA GLN A 313 0.65 -18.58 -14.00
C GLN A 313 0.25 -18.84 -15.46
N VAL A 314 -0.01 -20.11 -15.80
CA VAL A 314 -0.41 -20.49 -17.15
C VAL A 314 -1.89 -20.16 -17.33
N SER A 315 -2.17 -19.18 -18.18
CA SER A 315 -3.52 -18.70 -18.52
C SER A 315 -3.84 -18.82 -20.01
N GLY A 316 -2.80 -18.86 -20.87
CA GLY A 316 -2.92 -18.77 -22.32
C GLY A 316 -3.46 -17.43 -22.81
N LYS A 317 -3.46 -16.41 -21.95
CA LYS A 317 -3.92 -15.05 -22.24
C LYS A 317 -2.77 -14.06 -22.10
N LEU A 318 -2.85 -12.96 -22.86
CA LEU A 318 -2.00 -11.78 -22.68
C LEU A 318 -2.44 -11.00 -21.44
N ASP A 319 -2.20 -11.56 -20.25
CA ASP A 319 -2.29 -10.77 -19.03
C ASP A 319 -1.13 -9.78 -18.91
N LYS A 320 -1.28 -8.75 -18.07
CA LYS A 320 -0.30 -7.66 -17.95
C LYS A 320 1.12 -8.14 -17.63
N MET A 321 1.26 -9.21 -16.85
CA MET A 321 2.57 -9.78 -16.53
C MET A 321 3.18 -10.42 -17.77
N THR A 322 2.39 -11.19 -18.51
CA THR A 322 2.79 -11.79 -19.79
C THR A 322 3.19 -10.72 -20.81
N GLU A 323 2.41 -9.65 -20.97
CA GLU A 323 2.72 -8.54 -21.87
C GLU A 323 4.02 -7.82 -21.51
N LEU A 324 4.25 -7.57 -20.21
CA LEU A 324 5.50 -6.97 -19.74
C LEU A 324 6.71 -7.87 -19.99
N MET A 325 6.59 -9.17 -19.75
CA MET A 325 7.67 -10.12 -19.99
C MET A 325 7.94 -10.35 -21.49
N LEU A 326 6.91 -10.27 -22.34
CA LEU A 326 7.06 -10.36 -23.78
C LEU A 326 7.70 -9.10 -24.37
N SER A 327 7.26 -7.91 -23.95
CA SER A 327 7.76 -6.64 -24.47
C SER A 327 9.17 -6.28 -23.98
N GLY A 328 9.55 -6.71 -22.77
CA GLY A 328 10.81 -6.29 -22.11
C GLY A 328 12.10 -6.45 -22.94
N PRO A 329 12.34 -7.57 -23.65
CA PRO A 329 13.51 -7.71 -24.52
C PRO A 329 13.50 -6.81 -25.76
N PHE A 330 12.33 -6.29 -26.15
CA PHE A 330 12.11 -5.54 -27.39
C PHE A 330 11.82 -4.05 -27.12
N LEU A 331 12.17 -3.56 -25.94
CA LEU A 331 11.95 -2.15 -25.58
C LEU A 331 12.88 -1.22 -26.34
N GLU A 332 12.27 -0.22 -26.97
CA GLU A 332 12.93 0.83 -27.72
C GLU A 332 12.50 2.22 -27.23
N GLY A 333 13.43 3.16 -27.19
CA GLY A 333 13.17 4.56 -26.81
C GLY A 333 12.67 4.76 -25.38
N VAL A 334 12.92 3.81 -24.48
CA VAL A 334 12.54 3.87 -23.06
C VAL A 334 13.69 3.45 -22.16
N PRO A 335 13.69 3.86 -20.88
CA PRO A 335 14.67 3.40 -19.91
C PRO A 335 14.61 1.88 -19.70
N ARG A 336 15.79 1.24 -19.68
CA ARG A 336 15.96 -0.21 -19.47
C ARG A 336 16.80 -0.52 -18.24
N LEU A 337 16.74 -1.75 -17.74
CA LEU A 337 17.56 -2.24 -16.63
C LEU A 337 18.90 -2.85 -17.06
N ASP A 338 19.01 -3.30 -18.30
CA ASP A 338 20.26 -3.87 -18.85
C ASP A 338 21.39 -2.83 -19.04
N GLY A 339 21.11 -1.55 -18.77
CA GLY A 339 22.12 -0.48 -18.81
C GLY A 339 22.57 -0.09 -20.22
N LYS A 340 21.84 -0.49 -21.26
CA LYS A 340 22.04 -0.02 -22.64
C LYS A 340 21.21 1.18 -23.00
#